data_AF-A0A3M1H8N9-F1
#
_entry.id   AF-A0A3M1H8N9-F1
#
_cell.length_a   1.000
_cell.length_b   1.000
_cell.length_c   1.000
_cell.angle_alpha   90.00
_cell.angle_beta   90.00
_cell.angle_gamma   90.00
#
_symmetry.space_group_name_H-M   'P 1'
#
loop_
_entity.id
_entity.type
_entity.pdbx_description
1 polymer ?
#
loop_
_entity_poly.entity_id
_entity_poly.type
_entity_poly.pdbx_seq_one_letter_code
_entity_poly.pdbx_strand_id
1 'polypeptide(L)' 'MSIRVRQTNVRRISRHRSKRPKTFKTEEAAHAWAKANGIEKYTLKNLKFDSANSKKIRVVPLQE' A
#
# COMPACT_ATOMS: atom_id res chain seq x y z
N MET A 1 -28.44 -1.08 -44.99
CA MET A 1 -27.62 -2.09 -44.28
C MET A 1 -27.49 -1.67 -42.82
N SER A 2 -28.06 -2.43 -41.88
CA SER A 2 -28.08 -2.05 -40.45
C SER A 2 -26.97 -2.77 -39.67
N ILE A 3 -26.06 -2.02 -39.06
CA ILE A 3 -24.98 -2.54 -38.23
C ILE A 3 -25.57 -2.95 -36.87
N ARG A 4 -25.57 -4.24 -36.56
CA ARG A 4 -26.05 -4.79 -35.28
C ARG A 4 -24.88 -4.83 -34.30
N VAL A 5 -24.81 -3.87 -33.38
CA VAL A 5 -23.75 -3.84 -32.34
C VAL A 5 -24.00 -4.97 -31.34
N ARG A 6 -23.11 -5.97 -31.29
CA ARG A 6 -23.12 -7.00 -30.25
C ARG A 6 -22.63 -6.34 -28.96
N GLN A 7 -23.54 -6.03 -28.02
CA GLN A 7 -23.15 -5.62 -26.67
C GLN A 7 -22.31 -6.74 -26.05
N THR A 8 -21.00 -6.54 -25.96
CA THR A 8 -20.13 -7.45 -25.22
C THR A 8 -20.40 -7.22 -23.75
N ASN A 9 -20.93 -8.25 -23.07
CA ASN A 9 -21.22 -8.18 -21.65
C ASN A 9 -19.89 -8.24 -20.87
N VAL A 10 -19.21 -7.09 -20.75
CA VAL A 10 -17.98 -6.93 -19.96
C VAL A 10 -18.37 -7.02 -18.49
N ARG A 11 -18.50 -8.24 -17.98
CA ARG A 11 -18.69 -8.49 -16.55
C ARG A 11 -17.50 -7.87 -15.82
N ARG A 12 -17.77 -6.82 -15.02
CA ARG A 12 -16.77 -6.20 -14.13
C ARG A 12 -16.44 -7.18 -13.01
N ILE A 13 -15.61 -8.19 -13.30
CA ILE A 13 -15.03 -9.05 -12.28
C ILE A 13 -14.08 -8.17 -11.46
N SER A 14 -14.60 -7.64 -10.37
CA SER A 14 -13.82 -6.97 -9.34
C SER A 14 -12.76 -7.95 -8.85
N ARG A 15 -11.49 -7.66 -9.12
CA ARG A 15 -10.39 -8.44 -8.54
C ARG A 15 -10.38 -8.13 -7.05
N HIS A 16 -10.76 -9.10 -6.19
CA HIS A 16 -10.56 -8.99 -4.74
C HIS A 16 -9.07 -8.87 -4.43
N ARG A 17 -8.59 -7.63 -4.34
CA ARG A 17 -7.22 -7.31 -3.95
C ARG A 17 -7.20 -7.10 -2.44
N SER A 18 -6.23 -7.73 -1.76
CA SER A 18 -5.97 -7.45 -0.36
C SER A 18 -5.53 -5.99 -0.17
N LYS A 19 -5.92 -5.39 0.96
CA LYS A 19 -5.46 -4.04 1.33
C LYS A 19 -3.96 -4.08 1.55
N ARG A 20 -3.24 -3.21 0.84
CA ARG A 20 -1.79 -3.06 1.03
C ARG A 20 -1.50 -2.14 2.21
N PRO A 21 -0.50 -2.45 3.03
CA PRO A 21 -0.07 -1.60 4.13
C PRO A 21 0.51 -0.29 3.59
N LYS A 22 0.35 0.79 4.36
CA LYS A 22 0.87 2.11 4.01
C LYS A 22 2.41 2.11 4.07
N THR A 23 3.03 2.79 3.12
CA THR A 23 4.49 2.98 3.09
C THR A 23 4.85 4.44 2.91
N PHE A 24 5.98 4.85 3.47
CA PHE A 24 6.45 6.23 3.53
C PHE A 24 7.82 6.39 2.86
N LYS A 25 8.12 7.62 2.45
CA LYS A 25 9.42 7.99 1.87
C LYS A 25 10.40 8.49 2.92
N THR A 26 9.90 9.08 4.00
CA THR A 26 10.69 9.63 5.12
C THR A 26 10.32 8.94 6.43
N GLU A 27 11.27 8.90 7.35
CA GLU A 27 11.09 8.29 8.68
C GLU A 27 10.14 9.15 9.54
N GLU A 28 10.27 10.48 9.47
CA GLU A 28 9.39 11.43 10.15
C GLU A 28 7.91 11.20 9.82
N ALA A 29 7.59 11.00 8.53
CA ALA A 29 6.22 10.73 8.10
C ALA A 29 5.72 9.38 8.62
N ALA A 30 6.59 8.38 8.72
CA ALA A 30 6.25 7.08 9.28
C ALA A 30 5.97 7.18 10.79
N HIS A 31 6.78 7.94 11.53
CA HIS A 31 6.59 8.18 12.96
C HIS A 31 5.31 8.98 13.24
N ALA A 32 5.06 10.07 12.49
CA ALA A 32 3.84 10.86 12.62
C ALA A 32 2.59 10.02 12.37
N TRP A 33 2.64 9.15 11.35
CA TRP A 33 1.55 8.22 11.08
C TRP A 33 1.37 7.20 12.20
N ALA A 34 2.45 6.59 12.70
CA ALA A 34 2.37 5.63 13.81
C ALA A 34 1.74 6.25 15.07
N LYS A 35 2.16 7.48 15.42
CA LYS A 35 1.57 8.26 16.52
C LYS A 35 0.08 8.53 16.32
N ALA A 36 -0.31 8.97 15.12
CA ALA A 36 -1.71 9.25 14.79
C ALA A 36 -2.61 7.99 14.85
N ASN A 37 -2.04 6.80 14.67
CA ASN A 37 -2.75 5.53 14.78
C ASN A 37 -2.61 4.87 16.17
N GLY A 38 -1.98 5.54 17.14
CA GLY A 38 -1.80 5.00 18.50
C GLY A 38 -0.85 3.79 18.58
N ILE A 39 0.07 3.65 17.62
CA ILE A 39 1.04 2.54 17.62
C ILE A 39 2.28 3.00 18.38
N GLU A 40 2.47 2.51 19.60
CA GLU A 40 3.59 2.89 20.47
C GLU A 40 4.84 2.05 20.21
N LYS A 41 4.67 0.73 20.05
CA LYS A 41 5.77 -0.21 19.78
C LYS A 41 5.76 -0.62 18.31
N TYR A 42 6.66 -0.04 17.52
CA TYR A 42 6.81 -0.37 16.11
C TYR A 42 8.26 -0.34 15.65
N THR A 43 8.56 -1.12 14.61
CA THR A 43 9.81 -1.03 13.85
C THR A 43 9.57 -0.40 12.49
N LEU A 44 10.60 0.30 12.01
CA LEU A 44 10.64 0.81 10.65
C LEU A 44 11.42 -0.15 9.78
N LYS A 45 10.72 -0.79 8.83
CA LYS A 45 11.34 -1.69 7.85
C LYS A 45 11.44 -1.01 6.49
N ASN A 46 12.66 -0.83 5.99
CA ASN A 46 12.85 -0.42 4.59
C ASN A 46 12.60 -1.64 3.68
N LEU A 47 11.72 -1.46 2.69
CA LEU A 47 11.38 -2.51 1.72
C LEU A 47 12.28 -2.48 0.48
N LYS A 48 13.18 -1.50 0.39
CA LYS A 48 14.18 -1.40 -0.67
C LYS A 48 15.54 -1.84 -0.13
N PHE A 49 16.41 -2.28 -1.04
CA PHE A 49 17.81 -2.52 -0.73
C PHE A 49 18.48 -1.23 -0.25
N ASP A 50 19.48 -1.39 0.62
CA ASP A 50 20.18 -0.26 1.25
C ASP A 50 20.93 0.63 0.25
N SER A 51 21.31 0.08 -0.91
CA SER A 51 21.95 0.82 -2.01
C SER A 51 20.99 1.70 -2.82
N ALA A 52 19.69 1.67 -2.52
CA ALA A 52 18.71 2.47 -3.26
C ALA A 52 18.65 3.91 -2.74
N ASN A 53 18.79 4.88 -3.64
CA ASN A 53 18.67 6.32 -3.36
C ASN A 53 17.30 6.77 -2.79
N SER A 54 16.32 5.88 -2.70
CA SER A 54 14.99 6.20 -2.19
C SER A 54 14.55 5.16 -1.19
N LYS A 55 13.96 5.61 -0.08
CA LYS A 55 13.44 4.75 0.97
C LYS A 55 11.99 4.36 0.69
N LYS A 56 11.61 3.15 1.09
CA LYS A 56 10.22 2.70 1.14
C LYS A 56 9.96 2.07 2.50
N ILE A 57 9.66 2.93 3.46
CA ILE A 57 9.57 2.58 4.87
C ILE A 57 8.16 2.08 5.19
N ARG A 58 8.08 0.93 5.84
CA ARG A 58 6.85 0.36 6.38
C ARG A 58 6.94 0.35 7.90
N VAL A 59 5.88 0.81 8.55
CA VAL A 59 5.69 0.65 10.00
C VAL A 59 5.21 -0.79 10.23
N VAL A 60 5.95 -1.55 11.03
CA VAL A 60 5.58 -2.90 11.46
C VAL A 60 5.39 -2.86 12.97
N PRO A 61 4.15 -2.99 13.49
CA PRO A 61 3.93 -3.06 14.93
C PRO A 61 4.68 -4.28 15.48
N LEU A 62 5.38 -4.11 16.61
CA LEU A 62 5.82 -5.28 17.38
C LEU A 62 4.56 -5.88 17.97
N GLN A 63 4.20 -7.08 17.51
CA GLN A 63 3.18 -7.87 18.17
C GLN A 63 3.79 -8.38 19.47
N GLU A 64 3.12 -8.14 20.59
CA GLU A 64 3.36 -8.85 21.85
C GLU A 64 2.88 -10.31 21.74
#